data_AF-A0A2J0UGY3-F1
#
_entry.id   AF-A0A2J0UGY3-F1
#
_cell.length_a   1.000
_cell.length_b   1.000
_cell.length_c   1.000
_cell.angle_alpha   90.00
_cell.angle_beta   90.00
_cell.angle_gamma   90.00
#
_symmetry.space_group_name_H-M   'P 1'
#
loop_
_entity.id
_entity.type
_entity.pdbx_description
1 polymer ?
#
loop_
_entity_poly.entity_id
_entity_poly.type
_entity_poly.pdbx_seq_one_letter_code
_entity_poly.pdbx_strand_id
1 'polypeptide(L)'
;MTFAVFNRLHLSIATLLISGCGSAADNGEPAAARNMPGIHLDQIAETLVDGRNAARTSYQQALSDCQAAGLPTRALDDADVARLGTVRYEVWLSSNEEVFRTREWRLLNDGPSTSCQFRLEATGLQETQSASGLEQVDLATGERSQSPADSDGLTRFAAEADEGTASPGFQRAGNRRVAGQPCNAWKDENGRFSQCVWSAGASWGFTPGALNDYRPSRYAIVLEQEPLDGNGTRLTTQRMTVGQPFERGDLEVPRQPSSQR
;
A
#
# COMPACT_ATOMS: atom_id res chain seq x y z
N MET A 1 -73.65 -18.21 -54.54
CA MET A 1 -73.71 -19.46 -53.75
C MET A 1 -72.36 -19.59 -53.06
N THR A 2 -72.16 -19.67 -51.75
CA THR A 2 -73.06 -19.75 -50.60
C THR A 2 -72.23 -19.36 -49.36
N PHE A 3 -72.92 -18.75 -48.39
CA PHE A 3 -72.56 -18.45 -47.01
C PHE A 3 -71.77 -19.52 -46.21
N ALA A 4 -71.09 -19.01 -45.16
CA ALA A 4 -71.04 -19.53 -43.77
C ALA A 4 -70.09 -20.73 -43.48
N VAL A 5 -69.60 -21.02 -42.27
CA VAL A 5 -69.51 -20.45 -40.90
C VAL A 5 -68.62 -21.45 -40.12
N PHE A 6 -67.86 -20.97 -39.13
CA PHE A 6 -67.30 -21.66 -37.94
C PHE A 6 -66.97 -23.16 -37.98
N ASN A 7 -65.75 -23.52 -37.51
CA ASN A 7 -65.68 -24.40 -36.33
C ASN A 7 -64.37 -24.26 -35.55
N ARG A 8 -64.49 -24.11 -34.22
CA ARG A 8 -63.39 -24.24 -33.25
C ARG A 8 -63.19 -25.74 -32.96
N LEU A 9 -61.96 -26.22 -32.98
CA LEU A 9 -61.59 -27.46 -32.29
C LEU A 9 -60.40 -27.19 -31.38
N HIS A 10 -60.61 -27.46 -30.09
CA HIS A 10 -59.59 -27.52 -29.07
C HIS A 10 -58.74 -28.78 -29.28
N LEU A 11 -57.42 -28.64 -29.27
CA LEU A 11 -56.50 -29.74 -28.99
C LEU A 11 -55.56 -29.31 -27.86
N SER A 12 -55.80 -29.89 -26.69
CA SER A 12 -54.93 -29.80 -25.53
C SER A 12 -53.71 -30.70 -25.76
N ILE A 13 -52.51 -30.13 -25.75
CA ILE A 13 -51.27 -30.89 -25.54
C ILE A 13 -50.67 -30.37 -24.23
N ALA A 14 -50.70 -31.23 -23.22
CA ALA A 14 -49.96 -31.07 -21.98
C ALA A 14 -48.56 -31.67 -22.18
N THR A 15 -47.54 -30.84 -21.99
CA THR A 15 -46.15 -31.30 -21.80
C THR A 15 -45.51 -30.48 -20.66
N LEU A 16 -45.50 -31.10 -19.48
CA LEU A 16 -44.55 -30.98 -18.36
C LEU A 16 -43.17 -31.44 -18.89
N LEU A 17 -41.98 -30.83 -18.70
CA LEU A 17 -41.27 -30.43 -17.46
C LEU A 17 -39.85 -29.89 -17.81
N ILE A 18 -39.34 -29.02 -16.92
CA ILE A 18 -37.94 -28.95 -16.39
C ILE A 18 -36.82 -28.20 -17.17
N SER A 19 -36.33 -27.17 -16.46
CA SER A 19 -34.95 -26.64 -16.34
C SER A 19 -34.22 -26.04 -17.53
N GLY A 20 -34.15 -24.71 -17.51
CA GLY A 20 -33.01 -23.94 -18.01
C GLY A 20 -32.65 -22.87 -16.99
N CYS A 21 -31.81 -23.23 -16.03
CA CYS A 21 -31.10 -22.27 -15.17
C CYS A 21 -30.17 -21.47 -16.09
N GLY A 22 -30.36 -20.16 -16.13
CA GLY A 22 -29.51 -19.23 -16.84
C GLY A 22 -29.55 -17.91 -16.10
N SER A 23 -29.14 -17.95 -14.83
CA SER A 23 -28.77 -16.74 -14.11
C SER A 23 -27.84 -15.96 -15.00
N ALA A 24 -28.19 -14.71 -15.27
CA ALA A 24 -27.33 -13.76 -15.93
C ALA A 24 -25.92 -13.90 -15.33
N ALA A 25 -24.93 -14.10 -16.18
CA ALA A 25 -23.57 -13.72 -15.82
C ALA A 25 -23.65 -12.22 -15.54
N ASP A 26 -23.76 -11.87 -14.27
CA ASP A 26 -23.50 -10.55 -13.76
C ASP A 26 -22.01 -10.34 -14.01
N ASN A 27 -21.69 -9.86 -15.22
CA ASN A 27 -20.36 -9.38 -15.57
C ASN A 27 -20.09 -8.25 -14.59
N GLY A 28 -19.39 -8.56 -13.50
CA GLY A 28 -19.24 -7.71 -12.33
C GLY A 28 -18.94 -6.29 -12.77
N GLU A 29 -19.93 -5.40 -12.62
CA GLU A 29 -19.70 -3.99 -12.80
C GLU A 29 -18.51 -3.55 -11.91
N PRO A 30 -17.84 -2.43 -12.20
CA PRO A 30 -16.86 -1.80 -11.31
C PRO A 30 -17.48 -1.27 -9.98
N ALA A 31 -18.52 -1.94 -9.47
CA ALA A 31 -19.20 -1.71 -8.21
C ALA A 31 -18.28 -1.89 -6.99
N ALA A 32 -17.18 -2.65 -7.12
CA ALA A 32 -16.19 -2.78 -6.05
C ALA A 32 -15.56 -1.41 -5.70
N ALA A 33 -15.21 -0.59 -6.69
CA ALA A 33 -14.71 0.77 -6.43
C ALA A 33 -15.75 1.63 -5.72
N ARG A 34 -17.00 1.64 -6.19
CA ARG A 34 -18.09 2.50 -5.67
C ARG A 34 -18.42 2.25 -4.20
N ASN A 35 -18.20 1.04 -3.70
CA ASN A 35 -18.48 0.65 -2.32
C ASN A 35 -17.22 0.56 -1.45
N MET A 36 -16.06 1.02 -1.94
CA MET A 36 -14.83 0.99 -1.15
C MET A 36 -14.91 2.05 -0.05
N PRO A 37 -14.85 1.65 1.23
CA PRO A 37 -14.80 2.60 2.33
C PRO A 37 -13.47 3.37 2.31
N GLY A 38 -13.41 4.48 3.03
CA GLY A 38 -12.14 5.13 3.31
C GLY A 38 -11.18 4.18 4.04
N ILE A 39 -10.05 3.87 3.43
CA ILE A 39 -8.93 3.12 4.00
C ILE A 39 -7.74 4.06 4.20
N HIS A 40 -7.30 4.24 5.44
CA HIS A 40 -6.06 4.96 5.75
C HIS A 40 -5.06 4.00 6.37
N LEU A 41 -3.80 4.10 5.92
CA LEU A 41 -2.69 3.25 6.30
C LEU A 41 -1.46 4.11 6.58
N ASP A 42 -0.80 3.88 7.72
CA ASP A 42 0.46 4.50 8.11
C ASP A 42 1.46 3.41 8.52
N GLN A 43 2.58 3.32 7.81
CA GLN A 43 3.59 2.28 8.00
C GLN A 43 5.00 2.85 7.99
N ILE A 44 5.89 2.13 8.68
CA ILE A 44 7.33 2.40 8.68
C ILE A 44 8.04 1.15 8.19
N ALA A 45 8.92 1.31 7.21
CA ALA A 45 9.88 0.31 6.79
C ALA A 45 11.31 0.72 7.20
N GLU A 46 12.11 -0.26 7.60
CA GLU A 46 13.54 -0.09 7.84
C GLU A 46 14.33 -1.31 7.35
N THR A 47 15.56 -1.06 6.90
CA THR A 47 16.50 -2.13 6.53
C THR A 47 17.33 -2.52 7.75
N LEU A 48 17.29 -3.80 8.07
CA LEU A 48 18.01 -4.42 9.16
C LEU A 48 19.25 -5.16 8.66
N VAL A 49 20.32 -5.06 9.45
CA VAL A 49 21.50 -5.92 9.40
C VAL A 49 21.77 -6.37 10.83
N ASP A 50 21.87 -7.69 11.04
CA ASP A 50 21.98 -8.30 12.37
C ASP A 50 20.91 -7.79 13.36
N GLY A 51 19.67 -7.64 12.89
CA GLY A 51 18.52 -7.20 13.68
C GLY A 51 18.50 -5.71 14.03
N ARG A 52 19.46 -4.91 13.54
CA ARG A 52 19.58 -3.47 13.83
C ARG A 52 19.41 -2.65 12.56
N ASN A 53 18.83 -1.45 12.70
CA ASN A 53 18.72 -0.50 11.59
C ASN A 53 20.12 -0.17 11.04
N ALA A 54 20.34 -0.48 9.77
CA ALA A 54 21.65 -0.39 9.15
C ALA A 54 22.17 1.05 9.11
N ALA A 55 21.32 2.02 8.74
CA ALA A 55 21.74 3.41 8.62
C ALA A 55 22.07 4.03 9.98
N ARG A 56 21.30 3.72 11.02
CA ARG A 56 21.59 4.19 12.39
C ARG A 56 22.89 3.61 12.92
N THR A 57 23.16 2.33 12.64
CA THR A 57 24.42 1.68 13.01
C THR A 57 25.62 2.34 12.31
N SER A 58 25.53 2.57 11.00
CA SER A 58 26.57 3.26 10.23
C SER A 58 26.80 4.69 10.70
N TYR A 59 25.73 5.41 11.05
CA TYR A 59 25.83 6.77 11.61
C TYR A 59 26.57 6.79 12.95
N GLN A 60 26.24 5.87 13.87
CA GLN A 60 26.92 5.78 15.17
C GLN A 60 28.42 5.50 15.02
N GLN A 61 28.78 4.62 14.09
CA GLN A 61 30.19 4.35 13.77
C GLN A 61 30.88 5.61 13.23
N ALA A 62 30.30 6.26 12.22
CA ALA A 62 30.86 7.48 11.64
C ALA A 62 31.01 8.60 12.69
N LEU A 63 30.02 8.78 13.57
CA LEU A 63 30.08 9.75 14.66
C LEU A 63 31.25 9.46 15.61
N SER A 64 31.41 8.19 16.02
CA SER A 64 32.51 7.74 16.87
C SER A 64 33.87 8.00 16.21
N ASP A 65 34.01 7.68 14.92
CA ASP A 65 35.27 7.87 14.19
C ASP A 65 35.65 9.35 14.08
N CYS A 66 34.68 10.23 13.79
CA CYS A 66 34.88 11.68 13.76
C CYS A 66 35.35 12.24 15.11
N GLN A 67 34.73 11.77 16.21
CA GLN A 67 35.08 12.18 17.57
C GLN A 67 36.48 11.68 17.96
N ALA A 68 36.81 10.43 17.65
CA ALA A 68 38.13 9.85 17.92
C ALA A 68 39.25 10.56 17.13
N ALA A 69 38.96 11.01 15.92
CA ALA A 69 39.87 11.80 15.09
C ALA A 69 39.97 13.28 15.50
N GLY A 70 39.19 13.74 16.50
CA GLY A 70 39.17 15.13 16.94
C GLY A 70 38.62 16.10 15.90
N LEU A 71 37.82 15.62 14.93
CA LEU A 71 37.26 16.46 13.88
C LEU A 71 36.11 17.32 14.45
N PRO A 72 35.97 18.58 14.00
CA PRO A 72 34.80 19.39 14.30
C PRO A 72 33.52 18.65 13.88
N THR A 73 32.64 18.36 14.85
CA THR A 73 31.51 17.45 14.66
C THR A 73 30.20 18.09 15.09
N ARG A 74 29.19 18.06 14.21
CA ARG A 74 27.79 18.33 14.52
C ARG A 74 27.00 17.03 14.37
N ALA A 75 26.47 16.53 15.48
CA ALA A 75 25.64 15.33 15.52
C ALA A 75 24.20 15.63 15.08
N LEU A 76 23.46 14.58 14.71
CA LEU A 76 22.01 14.61 14.63
C LEU A 76 21.44 14.66 16.05
N ASP A 77 20.26 15.24 16.21
CA ASP A 77 19.50 15.09 17.45
C ASP A 77 18.79 13.72 17.52
N ASP A 78 18.29 13.35 18.70
CA ASP A 78 17.67 12.05 18.92
C ASP A 78 16.43 11.81 18.04
N ALA A 79 15.68 12.87 17.71
CA ALA A 79 14.48 12.75 16.88
C ALA A 79 14.85 12.46 15.42
N ASP A 80 15.93 13.06 14.92
CA ASP A 80 16.47 12.79 13.60
C ASP A 80 17.12 11.40 13.52
N VAL A 81 17.86 10.98 14.56
CA VAL A 81 18.38 9.61 14.66
C VAL A 81 17.25 8.58 14.63
N ALA A 82 16.13 8.85 15.31
CA ALA A 82 14.97 7.97 15.30
C ALA A 82 14.31 7.84 13.92
N ARG A 83 14.47 8.83 13.01
CA ARG A 83 13.95 8.75 11.64
C ARG A 83 14.95 8.19 10.64
N LEU A 84 16.25 8.33 10.92
CA LEU A 84 17.31 7.91 10.01
C LEU A 84 17.16 6.45 9.57
N GLY A 85 17.26 6.22 8.26
CA GLY A 85 17.19 4.89 7.67
C GLY A 85 15.80 4.28 7.65
N THR A 86 14.77 5.12 7.76
CA THR A 86 13.37 4.68 7.65
C THR A 86 12.73 5.22 6.38
N VAL A 87 11.71 4.48 5.93
CA VAL A 87 10.74 4.92 4.91
C VAL A 87 9.37 4.90 5.56
N ARG A 88 8.61 5.98 5.44
CA ARG A 88 7.22 6.06 5.90
C ARG A 88 6.28 6.06 4.70
N TYR A 89 5.32 5.14 4.74
CA TYR A 89 4.23 5.07 3.78
C TYR A 89 2.96 5.55 4.44
N GLU A 90 2.34 6.60 3.89
CA GLU A 90 1.01 7.06 4.28
C GLU A 90 0.11 6.94 3.05
N VAL A 91 -0.97 6.18 3.19
CA VAL A 91 -1.85 5.84 2.07
C VAL A 91 -3.30 6.12 2.46
N TRP A 92 -4.02 6.79 1.58
CA TRP A 92 -5.45 7.07 1.72
C TRP A 92 -6.18 6.59 0.46
N LEU A 93 -7.08 5.62 0.59
CA LEU A 93 -7.79 5.02 -0.54
C LEU A 93 -9.30 5.17 -0.32
N SER A 94 -9.99 5.64 -1.34
CA SER A 94 -11.44 5.75 -1.39
C SER A 94 -11.95 5.47 -2.81
N SER A 95 -13.27 5.43 -2.98
CA SER A 95 -13.89 5.22 -4.30
C SER A 95 -13.53 6.28 -5.36
N ASN A 96 -13.07 7.45 -4.95
CA ASN A 96 -12.92 8.63 -5.81
C ASN A 96 -11.52 9.25 -5.76
N GLU A 97 -10.65 8.79 -4.87
CA GLU A 97 -9.33 9.35 -4.64
C GLU A 97 -8.41 8.32 -3.98
N GLU A 98 -7.21 8.19 -4.53
CA GLU A 98 -6.12 7.40 -3.98
C GLU A 98 -4.89 8.28 -3.82
N VAL A 99 -4.33 8.32 -2.60
CA VAL A 99 -3.13 9.08 -2.27
C VAL A 99 -2.08 8.12 -1.73
N PHE A 100 -0.91 8.11 -2.35
CA PHE A 100 0.26 7.39 -1.87
C PHE A 100 1.36 8.40 -1.56
N ARG A 101 1.71 8.54 -0.28
CA ARG A 101 2.80 9.40 0.17
C ARG A 101 3.91 8.55 0.74
N THR A 102 5.08 8.65 0.12
CA THR A 102 6.31 7.98 0.58
C THR A 102 7.32 9.02 1.00
N ARG A 103 7.85 8.90 2.22
CA ARG A 103 8.94 9.75 2.74
C ARG A 103 10.07 8.87 3.22
N GLU A 104 11.30 9.29 2.97
CA GLU A 104 12.49 8.57 3.40
C GLU A 104 13.50 9.54 4.03
N TRP A 105 14.25 9.05 5.02
CA TRP A 105 15.22 9.86 5.74
C TRP A 105 16.63 9.29 5.64
N ARG A 106 17.52 10.09 5.04
CA ARG A 106 18.92 9.72 4.78
C ARG A 106 19.89 10.62 5.54
N LEU A 107 21.06 10.07 5.83
CA LEU A 107 22.16 10.83 6.41
C LEU A 107 22.90 11.58 5.31
N LEU A 108 23.09 12.89 5.52
CA LEU A 108 24.06 13.69 4.78
C LEU A 108 25.20 14.14 5.69
N ASN A 109 26.36 14.40 5.09
CA ASN A 109 27.45 15.14 5.71
C ASN A 109 27.74 16.36 4.84
N ASP A 110 27.29 17.54 5.29
CA ASP A 110 27.43 18.81 4.56
C ASP A 110 28.80 19.48 4.80
N GLY A 111 29.67 18.86 5.61
CA GLY A 111 30.97 19.41 5.97
C GLY A 111 32.02 19.17 4.89
N PRO A 112 33.07 20.01 4.80
CA PRO A 112 34.28 19.63 4.07
C PRO A 112 34.84 18.32 4.65
N SER A 113 35.69 17.62 3.89
CA SER A 113 36.32 16.36 4.29
C SER A 113 37.13 16.42 5.60
N THR A 114 37.40 17.62 6.11
CA THR A 114 38.08 17.90 7.38
C THR A 114 37.12 18.11 8.56
N SER A 115 35.82 17.84 8.40
CA SER A 115 34.81 17.98 9.44
C SER A 115 33.65 17.00 9.25
N CYS A 116 32.87 16.79 10.30
CA CYS A 116 31.70 15.93 10.25
C CYS A 116 30.45 16.74 10.61
N GLN A 117 29.75 17.24 9.60
CA GLN A 117 28.56 18.07 9.78
C GLN A 117 27.32 17.29 9.33
N PHE A 118 26.86 16.40 10.21
CA PHE A 118 25.74 15.52 9.89
C PHE A 118 24.42 16.28 9.83
N ARG A 119 23.57 15.93 8.87
CA ARG A 119 22.18 16.42 8.76
C ARG A 119 21.28 15.30 8.26
N LEU A 120 20.04 15.30 8.71
CA LEU A 120 19.01 14.44 8.16
C LEU A 120 18.40 15.11 6.93
N GLU A 121 18.37 14.38 5.82
CA GLU A 121 17.64 14.78 4.62
C GLU A 121 16.36 13.97 4.52
N ALA A 122 15.25 14.65 4.25
CA ALA A 122 13.98 14.03 3.93
C ALA A 122 13.70 14.19 2.43
N THR A 123 13.55 13.08 1.72
CA THR A 123 13.08 13.05 0.34
C THR A 123 11.79 12.25 0.24
N GLY A 124 11.08 12.35 -0.88
CA GLY A 124 9.87 11.57 -1.06
C GLY A 124 8.98 12.08 -2.18
N LEU A 125 7.89 11.35 -2.39
CA LEU A 125 6.90 11.62 -3.41
C LEU A 125 5.51 11.47 -2.80
N GLN A 126 4.60 12.38 -3.15
CA GLN A 126 3.17 12.13 -3.04
C GLN A 126 2.58 11.96 -4.43
N GLU A 127 1.90 10.84 -4.64
CA GLU A 127 1.07 10.58 -5.82
C GLU A 127 -0.40 10.67 -5.40
N THR A 128 -1.21 11.35 -6.21
CA THR A 128 -2.65 11.52 -6.00
C THR A 128 -3.39 11.23 -7.29
N GLN A 129 -4.20 10.18 -7.27
CA GLN A 129 -5.07 9.80 -8.37
C GLN A 129 -6.51 10.14 -8.03
N SER A 130 -7.15 10.92 -8.90
CA SER A 130 -8.56 11.29 -8.77
C SER A 130 -9.23 11.40 -10.14
N ALA A 131 -10.51 11.76 -10.15
CA ALA A 131 -11.23 12.06 -11.40
C ALA A 131 -10.62 13.21 -12.22
N SER A 132 -9.81 14.10 -11.61
CA SER A 132 -9.16 15.19 -12.35
C SER A 132 -7.86 14.77 -13.03
N GLY A 133 -7.25 13.66 -12.62
CA GLY A 133 -5.96 13.24 -13.12
C GLY A 133 -5.08 12.55 -12.09
N LEU A 134 -3.85 12.30 -12.53
CA LEU A 134 -2.75 11.90 -11.68
C LEU A 134 -1.89 13.13 -11.40
N GLU A 135 -1.72 13.48 -10.13
CA GLU A 135 -0.75 14.48 -9.68
C GLU A 135 0.38 13.77 -8.93
N GLN A 136 1.63 14.13 -9.25
CA GLN A 136 2.80 13.75 -8.49
C GLN A 136 3.49 15.00 -7.97
N VAL A 137 3.89 14.98 -6.70
CA VAL A 137 4.57 16.09 -6.03
C VAL A 137 5.82 15.58 -5.35
N ASP A 138 6.98 16.10 -5.75
CA ASP A 138 8.24 15.88 -5.06
C ASP A 138 8.19 16.61 -3.70
N LEU A 139 8.41 15.87 -2.61
CA LEU A 139 8.26 16.41 -1.25
C LEU A 139 9.48 17.24 -0.82
N ALA A 140 10.63 17.07 -1.47
CA ALA A 140 11.87 17.79 -1.21
C ALA A 140 11.98 19.09 -2.01
N THR A 141 11.34 19.22 -3.17
CA THR A 141 11.38 20.44 -4.00
C THR A 141 10.03 21.14 -4.12
N GLY A 142 8.93 20.43 -3.89
CA GLY A 142 7.57 20.90 -4.16
C GLY A 142 7.21 20.94 -5.64
N GLU A 143 8.09 20.44 -6.52
CA GLU A 143 7.82 20.34 -7.96
C GLU A 143 6.63 19.41 -8.22
N ARG A 144 5.79 19.81 -9.18
CA ARG A 144 4.54 19.11 -9.51
C ARG A 144 4.54 18.67 -10.96
N SER A 145 4.08 17.45 -11.19
CA SER A 145 3.71 16.97 -12.52
C SER A 145 2.26 16.50 -12.50
N GLN A 146 1.55 16.75 -13.60
CA GLN A 146 0.15 16.36 -13.74
C GLN A 146 -0.03 15.64 -15.06
N SER A 147 -0.78 14.54 -15.02
CA SER A 147 -1.21 13.80 -16.20
C SER A 147 -2.74 13.70 -16.21
N PRO A 148 -3.38 13.66 -17.40
CA PRO A 148 -4.82 13.47 -17.50
C PRO A 148 -5.30 12.22 -16.77
N ALA A 149 -6.57 12.21 -16.39
CA ALA A 149 -7.17 11.03 -15.77
C ALA A 149 -7.15 9.85 -16.73
N ASP A 150 -6.68 8.72 -16.23
CA ASP A 150 -6.92 7.41 -16.84
C ASP A 150 -8.35 6.99 -16.49
N SER A 151 -9.16 6.64 -17.49
CA SER A 151 -10.55 6.21 -17.30
C SER A 151 -10.66 4.99 -16.38
N ASP A 152 -9.61 4.18 -16.31
CA ASP A 152 -9.54 2.99 -15.45
C ASP A 152 -8.68 3.19 -14.19
N GLY A 153 -8.23 4.43 -13.95
CA GLY A 153 -7.31 4.76 -12.87
C GLY A 153 -7.82 4.38 -11.48
N LEU A 154 -9.10 4.63 -11.21
CA LEU A 154 -9.77 4.32 -9.94
C LEU A 154 -10.66 3.07 -10.02
N THR A 155 -10.69 2.41 -11.18
CA THR A 155 -11.49 1.20 -11.36
C THR A 155 -10.92 0.08 -10.48
N ARG A 156 -11.81 -0.61 -9.77
CA ARG A 156 -11.50 -1.76 -8.92
C ARG A 156 -12.49 -2.87 -9.20
N PHE A 157 -11.98 -4.09 -9.19
CA PHE A 157 -12.73 -5.34 -9.25
C PHE A 157 -12.48 -6.10 -7.94
N ALA A 158 -13.37 -7.02 -7.59
CA ALA A 158 -13.06 -7.95 -6.51
C ALA A 158 -11.85 -8.79 -6.91
N ALA A 159 -11.01 -9.14 -5.93
CA ALA A 159 -9.87 -10.00 -6.18
C ALA A 159 -10.36 -11.38 -6.62
N GLU A 160 -9.76 -11.92 -7.66
CA GLU A 160 -10.11 -13.23 -8.19
C GLU A 160 -9.69 -14.34 -7.20
N ALA A 161 -10.29 -15.53 -7.33
CA ALA A 161 -10.02 -16.63 -6.39
C ALA A 161 -8.55 -17.08 -6.39
N ASP A 162 -7.89 -17.02 -7.55
CA ASP A 162 -6.48 -17.36 -7.73
C ASP A 162 -5.54 -16.23 -7.30
N GLU A 163 -5.98 -14.96 -7.32
CA GLU A 163 -5.28 -13.83 -6.67
C GLU A 163 -5.21 -14.00 -5.14
N GLY A 164 -6.00 -14.91 -4.55
CA GLY A 164 -5.81 -15.37 -3.17
C GLY A 164 -4.54 -16.19 -2.93
N THR A 165 -3.86 -16.61 -4.00
CA THR A 165 -2.64 -17.44 -3.94
C THR A 165 -1.42 -16.55 -3.72
N ALA A 166 -0.53 -16.97 -2.82
CA ALA A 166 0.74 -16.27 -2.64
C ALA A 166 1.64 -16.41 -3.88
N SER A 167 2.58 -15.47 -4.01
CA SER A 167 3.71 -15.60 -4.92
C SER A 167 4.45 -16.93 -4.69
N PRO A 168 5.11 -17.50 -5.72
CA PRO A 168 5.94 -18.70 -5.55
C PRO A 168 6.96 -18.51 -4.42
N GLY A 169 7.18 -19.54 -3.61
CA GLY A 169 8.14 -19.49 -2.51
C GLY A 169 7.53 -19.09 -1.16
N PHE A 170 6.21 -19.08 -1.02
CA PHE A 170 5.53 -18.76 0.24
C PHE A 170 4.64 -19.89 0.74
N GLN A 171 4.71 -20.13 2.05
CA GLN A 171 3.85 -21.06 2.77
C GLN A 171 2.89 -20.32 3.68
N ARG A 172 1.61 -20.70 3.62
CA ARG A 172 0.58 -20.14 4.50
C ARG A 172 0.80 -20.63 5.92
N ALA A 173 1.05 -19.70 6.84
CA ALA A 173 1.30 -19.98 8.25
C ALA A 173 0.06 -19.82 9.14
N GLY A 174 -0.99 -19.16 8.66
CA GLY A 174 -2.27 -19.05 9.36
C GLY A 174 -2.96 -17.70 9.17
N ASN A 175 -3.78 -17.31 10.14
CA ASN A 175 -4.46 -16.02 10.20
C ASN A 175 -3.97 -15.24 11.42
N ARG A 176 -3.81 -13.92 11.29
CA ARG A 176 -3.40 -13.02 12.37
C ARG A 176 -4.19 -11.71 12.30
N ARG A 177 -3.93 -10.82 13.26
CA ARG A 177 -4.35 -9.42 13.21
C ARG A 177 -3.14 -8.51 13.42
N VAL A 178 -3.07 -7.43 12.66
CA VAL A 178 -2.06 -6.37 12.77
C VAL A 178 -2.78 -5.04 12.74
N ALA A 179 -2.46 -4.13 13.67
CA ALA A 179 -3.15 -2.84 13.82
C ALA A 179 -4.70 -2.93 13.83
N GLY A 180 -5.24 -4.01 14.41
CA GLY A 180 -6.68 -4.28 14.48
C GLY A 180 -7.29 -4.89 13.21
N GLN A 181 -6.56 -4.98 12.10
CA GLN A 181 -7.03 -5.54 10.83
C GLN A 181 -6.65 -7.00 10.67
N PRO A 182 -7.50 -7.85 10.06
CA PRO A 182 -7.19 -9.24 9.80
C PRO A 182 -6.18 -9.39 8.65
N CYS A 183 -5.27 -10.34 8.77
CA CYS A 183 -4.32 -10.68 7.72
C CYS A 183 -4.02 -12.17 7.65
N ASN A 184 -3.67 -12.62 6.45
CA ASN A 184 -3.09 -13.95 6.23
C ASN A 184 -1.61 -13.89 6.56
N ALA A 185 -1.16 -14.78 7.45
CA ALA A 185 0.24 -14.93 7.81
C ALA A 185 0.93 -15.89 6.83
N TRP A 186 2.09 -15.48 6.34
CA TRP A 186 2.89 -16.19 5.36
C TRP A 186 4.35 -16.26 5.81
N LYS A 187 5.05 -17.31 5.38
CA LYS A 187 6.49 -17.46 5.55
C LYS A 187 7.14 -17.73 4.21
N ASP A 188 8.27 -17.09 3.95
CA ASP A 188 9.17 -17.48 2.87
C ASP A 188 9.60 -18.95 3.09
N GLU A 189 9.61 -19.74 2.04
CA GLU A 189 9.93 -21.18 2.06
C GLU A 189 11.35 -21.47 2.58
N ASN A 190 12.27 -20.53 2.37
CA ASN A 190 13.64 -20.61 2.88
C ASN A 190 13.75 -20.10 4.32
N GLY A 191 12.64 -19.71 4.95
CA GLY A 191 12.59 -19.23 6.32
C GLY A 191 13.26 -17.88 6.54
N ARG A 192 13.46 -17.07 5.48
CA ARG A 192 14.19 -15.79 5.58
C ARG A 192 13.37 -14.68 6.20
N PHE A 193 12.08 -14.62 5.90
CA PHE A 193 11.18 -13.61 6.43
C PHE A 193 9.75 -14.14 6.55
N SER A 194 8.94 -13.42 7.33
CA SER A 194 7.50 -13.63 7.42
C SER A 194 6.75 -12.37 7.03
N GLN A 195 5.54 -12.53 6.52
CA GLN A 195 4.65 -11.43 6.13
C GLN A 195 3.24 -11.65 6.69
N CYS A 196 2.53 -10.56 6.97
CA CYS A 196 1.08 -10.57 7.17
C CYS A 196 0.40 -9.70 6.13
N VAL A 197 -0.32 -10.30 5.19
CA VAL A 197 -1.00 -9.58 4.10
C VAL A 197 -2.47 -9.37 4.43
N TRP A 198 -2.95 -8.14 4.30
CA TRP A 198 -4.32 -7.75 4.67
C TRP A 198 -5.35 -8.60 3.93
N SER A 199 -6.29 -9.18 4.67
CA SER A 199 -7.23 -10.16 4.13
C SER A 199 -8.68 -9.69 4.04
N ALA A 200 -9.00 -8.50 4.56
CA ALA A 200 -10.37 -7.96 4.48
C ALA A 200 -10.62 -7.12 3.22
N GLY A 201 -9.60 -6.89 2.39
CA GLY A 201 -9.70 -6.03 1.22
C GLY A 201 -10.12 -6.72 -0.08
N ALA A 202 -10.33 -8.04 -0.09
CA ALA A 202 -10.54 -8.80 -1.31
C ALA A 202 -11.72 -8.29 -2.15
N SER A 203 -12.81 -7.84 -1.53
CA SER A 203 -13.96 -7.27 -2.24
C SER A 203 -13.67 -5.96 -2.99
N TRP A 204 -12.52 -5.33 -2.73
CA TRP A 204 -12.06 -4.09 -3.34
C TRP A 204 -10.76 -4.27 -4.16
N GLY A 205 -10.40 -5.52 -4.47
CA GLY A 205 -9.28 -5.85 -5.35
C GLY A 205 -7.94 -5.95 -4.65
N PHE A 206 -7.92 -6.06 -3.32
CA PHE A 206 -6.68 -6.33 -2.59
C PHE A 206 -6.44 -7.83 -2.49
N THR A 207 -5.35 -8.32 -3.09
CA THR A 207 -4.94 -9.71 -2.91
C THR A 207 -4.59 -9.99 -1.44
N PRO A 208 -5.08 -11.10 -0.86
CA PRO A 208 -4.69 -11.55 0.46
C PRO A 208 -3.49 -12.52 0.43
N GLY A 209 -2.86 -12.72 -0.74
CA GLY A 209 -1.70 -13.57 -0.97
C GLY A 209 -0.38 -12.88 -0.65
N ALA A 210 0.65 -13.64 -0.27
CA ALA A 210 1.99 -13.10 -0.03
C ALA A 210 2.64 -12.56 -1.32
N LEU A 211 3.47 -11.54 -1.17
CA LEU A 211 4.14 -10.88 -2.29
C LEU A 211 5.64 -10.75 -2.04
N ASN A 212 6.42 -10.74 -3.11
CA ASN A 212 7.85 -10.41 -3.03
C ASN A 212 8.11 -8.91 -2.78
N ASP A 213 7.07 -8.08 -2.77
CA ASP A 213 7.11 -6.66 -2.45
C ASP A 213 6.27 -6.39 -1.20
N TYR A 214 6.80 -5.56 -0.30
CA TYR A 214 6.12 -5.15 0.93
C TYR A 214 5.45 -3.78 0.81
N ARG A 215 5.78 -3.01 -0.24
CA ARG A 215 5.31 -1.64 -0.40
C ARG A 215 3.80 -1.65 -0.64
N PRO A 216 3.03 -0.76 0.02
CA PRO A 216 1.61 -0.68 -0.25
C PRO A 216 1.38 -0.28 -1.71
N SER A 217 0.41 -0.90 -2.33
CA SER A 217 0.02 -0.64 -3.72
C SER A 217 -1.49 -0.63 -3.85
N ARG A 218 -2.00 -0.26 -5.03
CA ARG A 218 -3.44 -0.31 -5.31
C ARG A 218 -4.03 -1.72 -5.23
N TYR A 219 -3.21 -2.77 -5.36
CA TYR A 219 -3.65 -4.17 -5.41
C TYR A 219 -3.31 -4.98 -4.16
N ALA A 220 -2.48 -4.47 -3.26
CA ALA A 220 -2.07 -5.23 -2.08
C ALA A 220 -1.56 -4.36 -0.95
N ILE A 221 -1.82 -4.82 0.27
CA ILE A 221 -1.36 -4.19 1.50
C ILE A 221 -0.73 -5.27 2.39
N VAL A 222 0.61 -5.24 2.50
CA VAL A 222 1.34 -6.00 3.52
C VAL A 222 1.29 -5.21 4.82
N LEU A 223 0.69 -5.75 5.87
CA LEU A 223 0.56 -5.06 7.17
C LEU A 223 1.81 -5.18 8.03
N GLU A 224 2.54 -6.27 7.90
CA GLU A 224 3.76 -6.53 8.67
C GLU A 224 4.70 -7.38 7.82
N GLN A 225 5.99 -7.09 7.91
CA GLN A 225 7.04 -7.97 7.43
C GLN A 225 8.16 -8.01 8.46
N GLU A 226 8.65 -9.21 8.76
CA GLU A 226 9.75 -9.42 9.70
C GLU A 226 10.82 -10.33 9.09
N PRO A 227 12.08 -9.86 8.95
CA PRO A 227 13.20 -10.72 8.59
C PRO A 227 13.56 -11.63 9.77
N LEU A 228 13.51 -12.94 9.55
CA LEU A 228 13.66 -13.95 10.61
C LEU A 228 15.13 -14.24 10.96
N ASP A 229 16.05 -13.94 10.06
CA ASP A 229 17.50 -14.00 10.28
C ASP A 229 18.09 -12.64 10.72
N GLY A 230 17.24 -11.63 10.95
CA GLY A 230 17.64 -10.27 11.30
C GLY A 230 18.15 -9.44 10.13
N ASN A 231 18.12 -9.94 8.89
CA ASN A 231 18.62 -9.26 7.71
C ASN A 231 17.52 -9.03 6.67
N GLY A 232 17.40 -7.78 6.20
CA GLY A 232 16.39 -7.39 5.21
C GLY A 232 15.41 -6.36 5.76
N THR A 233 14.24 -6.23 5.13
CA THR A 233 13.30 -5.16 5.49
C THR A 233 12.32 -5.60 6.56
N ARG A 234 12.26 -4.84 7.65
CA ARG A 234 11.14 -4.85 8.60
C ARG A 234 10.12 -3.81 8.16
N LEU A 235 8.85 -4.21 8.05
CA LEU A 235 7.71 -3.32 7.82
C LEU A 235 6.78 -3.40 9.02
N THR A 236 6.43 -2.26 9.60
CA THR A 236 5.50 -2.18 10.74
C THR A 236 4.37 -1.20 10.44
N THR A 237 3.13 -1.67 10.54
CA THR A 237 1.95 -0.80 10.50
C THR A 237 1.78 -0.08 11.84
N GLN A 238 1.82 1.25 11.80
CA GLN A 238 1.54 2.10 12.96
C GLN A 238 0.03 2.25 13.18
N ARG A 239 -0.71 2.39 12.07
CA ARG A 239 -2.17 2.55 12.08
C ARG A 239 -2.77 2.07 10.77
N MET A 240 -3.93 1.41 10.86
CA MET A 240 -4.81 1.21 9.71
C MET A 240 -6.27 1.38 10.12
N THR A 241 -7.01 2.19 9.39
CA THR A 241 -8.45 2.42 9.59
C THR A 241 -9.21 2.11 8.31
N VAL A 242 -10.39 1.50 8.45
CA VAL A 242 -11.29 1.14 7.34
C VAL A 242 -12.68 1.63 7.70
N GLY A 243 -13.33 2.38 6.81
CA GLY A 243 -14.67 2.95 7.03
C GLY A 243 -14.69 4.32 7.69
N GLN A 244 -13.54 4.94 7.93
CA GLN A 244 -13.45 6.31 8.44
C GLN A 244 -13.23 7.28 7.27
N PRO A 245 -13.97 8.40 7.20
CA PRO A 245 -13.67 9.44 6.23
C PRO A 245 -12.31 10.06 6.52
N PHE A 246 -11.66 10.59 5.49
CA PHE A 246 -10.42 11.36 5.63
C PHE A 246 -10.75 12.84 5.72
N GLU A 247 -9.99 13.57 6.53
CA GLU A 247 -10.03 15.02 6.48
C GLU A 247 -9.24 15.50 5.27
N ARG A 248 -9.73 16.53 4.56
CA ARG A 248 -9.05 17.06 3.37
C ARG A 248 -7.61 17.48 3.67
N GLY A 249 -7.35 17.99 4.88
CA GLY A 249 -6.02 18.37 5.33
C GLY A 249 -5.03 17.20 5.45
N ASP A 250 -5.51 15.96 5.62
CA ASP A 250 -4.63 14.77 5.68
C ASP A 250 -4.00 14.48 4.30
N LEU A 251 -4.75 14.78 3.24
CA LEU A 251 -4.37 14.53 1.84
C LEU A 251 -3.47 15.64 1.28
N GLU A 252 -3.45 16.82 1.91
CA GLU A 252 -2.62 17.94 1.48
C GLU A 252 -1.14 17.57 1.53
N VAL A 253 -0.40 17.94 0.46
CA VAL A 253 1.05 17.83 0.44
C VAL A 253 1.62 18.55 1.66
N PRO A 254 2.44 17.89 2.51
CA PRO A 254 3.01 18.51 3.68
C PRO A 254 3.78 19.77 3.28
N ARG A 255 3.45 20.91 3.90
CA ARG A 255 4.22 22.14 3.68
C ARG A 255 5.65 21.89 4.15
N GLN A 256 6.63 22.24 3.33
CA GLN A 256 8.00 22.23 3.78
C GLN A 256 8.13 23.14 5.00
N PRO A 257 8.80 22.72 6.09
CA PRO A 257 9.38 23.70 6.98
C PRO A 257 10.36 24.49 6.12
N SER A 258 10.11 25.78 5.96
CA SER A 258 11.04 26.70 5.29
C SER A 258 12.41 26.48 5.91
N SER A 259 13.36 25.92 5.15
CA SER A 259 14.74 25.90 5.57
C SER A 259 15.18 27.36 5.62
N GLN A 260 15.26 27.92 6.83
CA GLN A 260 16.02 29.14 7.03
C GLN A 260 17.46 28.77 6.68
N ARG A 261 17.89 29.23 5.50
CA ARG A 261 19.30 29.29 5.13
C ARG A 261 20.01 30.32 6.02
#